data_AF-A0ABD3B3B3-F1
#
_entry.id   AF-A0ABD3B3B3-F1
#
_cell.length_a   1.000
_cell.length_b   1.000
_cell.length_c   1.000
_cell.angle_alpha   90.00
_cell.angle_beta   90.00
_cell.angle_gamma   90.00
#
_symmetry.space_group_name_H-M   'P 1'
#
loop_
_entity.id
_entity.type
_entity.pdbx_description
1 polymer ?
#
loop_
_entity_poly.entity_id
_entity_poly.type
_entity_poly.pdbx_seq_one_letter_code
_entity_poly.pdbx_strand_id
1 'polypeptide(L)'
;MITEVNMLQNYEGWWADSSASRHICHDKDWFKTYTLAEDDKKILLDDSHTTKVAGVGDIDLKFTFSRILTLRDVLHTPQIRKNLVSSYLLNKADFKQTIDSNQYVITKNNVFVGKDYACDGMFNLNVEMNKISNNYVYIASCIHLWHARLCHVNSKYLKNMSNVGLLPKLENVFEKC
;
A
#
# COMPACT_ATOMS: atom_id res chain seq x y z
N MET A 1 -4.73 -14.73 -20.77
CA MET A 1 -5.74 -14.75 -19.70
C MET A 1 -4.98 -14.52 -18.41
N ILE A 2 -5.10 -13.34 -17.81
CA ILE A 2 -4.46 -13.04 -16.52
C ILE A 2 -5.49 -13.47 -15.47
N THR A 3 -5.21 -14.57 -14.79
CA THR A 3 -5.98 -15.01 -13.64
C THR A 3 -5.33 -14.44 -12.40
N GLU A 4 -6.03 -13.54 -11.71
CA GLU A 4 -5.65 -13.12 -10.37
C GLU A 4 -5.79 -14.31 -9.41
N VAL A 5 -4.66 -14.74 -8.84
CA VAL A 5 -4.64 -15.70 -7.74
C VAL A 5 -4.33 -14.88 -6.50
N ASN A 6 -5.38 -14.56 -5.73
CA ASN A 6 -5.22 -13.82 -4.46
C ASN A 6 -4.58 -14.74 -3.40
N MET A 7 -3.29 -14.57 -3.16
CA MET A 7 -2.56 -15.19 -2.05
C MET A 7 -2.91 -14.45 -0.74
N LEU A 8 -3.30 -15.20 0.28
CA LEU A 8 -3.64 -14.69 1.61
C LEU A 8 -2.36 -14.37 2.41
N GLN A 9 -1.72 -13.24 2.11
CA GLN A 9 -0.70 -12.67 3.01
C GLN A 9 -1.23 -11.38 3.64
N ASN A 10 -1.13 -11.29 4.97
CA ASN A 10 -1.36 -10.06 5.73
C ASN A 10 -0.25 -9.06 5.39
N TYR A 11 -0.40 -8.33 4.30
CA TYR A 11 0.41 -7.16 4.05
C TYR A 11 -0.17 -6.00 4.87
N GLU A 12 0.60 -5.51 5.84
CA GLU A 12 0.36 -4.18 6.40
C GLU A 12 0.86 -3.16 5.35
N GLY A 13 -0.02 -2.34 4.79
CA GLY A 13 0.32 -1.44 3.68
C GLY A 13 -0.84 -0.58 3.21
N TRP A 14 -0.58 0.27 2.21
CA TRP A 14 -1.54 1.19 1.62
C TRP A 14 -1.45 1.09 0.10
N TRP A 15 -2.55 0.79 -0.58
CA TRP A 15 -2.55 0.57 -2.03
C TRP A 15 -3.21 1.72 -2.76
N ALA A 16 -2.53 2.27 -3.77
CA ALA A 16 -3.13 3.22 -4.68
C ALA A 16 -4.17 2.52 -5.56
N ASP A 17 -5.39 3.03 -5.55
CA ASP A 17 -6.51 2.46 -6.29
C ASP A 17 -7.25 3.55 -7.07
N SER A 18 -7.23 3.39 -8.40
CA SER A 18 -7.91 4.29 -9.33
C SER A 18 -9.42 4.10 -9.41
N SER A 19 -9.91 2.91 -9.03
CA SER A 19 -11.33 2.57 -8.99
C SER A 19 -11.99 3.01 -7.68
N ALA A 20 -11.20 3.17 -6.61
CA ALA A 20 -11.70 3.65 -5.32
C ALA A 20 -12.11 5.13 -5.37
N SER A 21 -13.35 5.42 -4.98
CA SER A 21 -13.85 6.80 -4.82
C SER A 21 -13.52 7.41 -3.45
N ARG A 22 -13.08 6.59 -2.49
CA ARG A 22 -12.80 6.95 -1.09
C ARG A 22 -11.49 6.33 -0.62
N HIS A 23 -10.82 6.99 0.32
CA HIS A 23 -9.78 6.33 1.12
C HIS A 23 -10.45 5.36 2.10
N ILE A 24 -9.89 4.16 2.26
CA ILE A 24 -10.43 3.12 3.14
C ILE A 24 -9.32 2.53 4.00
N CYS A 25 -9.59 2.34 5.28
CA CYS A 25 -8.71 1.65 6.21
C CYS A 25 -9.48 0.59 7.00
N HIS A 26 -8.85 -0.55 7.27
CA HIS A 26 -9.46 -1.62 8.06
C HIS A 26 -9.12 -1.55 9.55
N ASP A 27 -8.04 -0.85 9.91
CA ASP A 27 -7.49 -0.81 11.26
C ASP A 27 -7.61 0.60 11.85
N LYS A 28 -8.33 0.70 12.97
CA LYS A 28 -8.60 1.97 13.67
C LYS A 28 -7.32 2.63 14.19
N ASP A 29 -6.26 1.87 14.46
CA ASP A 29 -5.03 2.40 15.07
C ASP A 29 -4.23 3.31 14.13
N TRP A 30 -4.56 3.33 12.83
CA TRP A 30 -3.97 4.25 11.86
C TRP A 30 -4.48 5.69 11.98
N PHE A 31 -5.65 5.88 12.60
CA PHE A 31 -6.35 7.15 12.62
C PHE A 31 -5.80 8.11 13.66
N LYS A 32 -5.42 9.31 13.24
CA LYS A 32 -5.03 10.40 14.16
C LYS A 32 -6.23 11.18 14.68
N THR A 33 -7.29 11.25 13.88
CA THR A 33 -8.61 11.77 14.27
C THR A 33 -9.63 10.69 13.98
N TYR A 34 -10.68 10.59 14.79
CA TYR A 34 -11.68 9.56 14.59
C TYR A 34 -13.04 10.02 15.09
N THR A 35 -14.06 9.87 14.25
CA THR A 35 -15.47 10.08 14.57
C THR A 35 -16.24 8.83 14.20
N LEU A 36 -17.11 8.37 15.11
CA LEU A 36 -18.00 7.25 14.82
C LEU A 36 -18.95 7.63 13.67
N ALA A 37 -19.17 6.68 12.76
CA ALA A 37 -20.15 6.86 11.70
C ALA A 37 -21.55 6.57 12.25
N GLU A 38 -22.57 7.08 11.56
CA GLU A 38 -23.97 6.72 11.81
C GLU A 38 -24.18 5.21 11.58
N ASP A 39 -25.06 4.58 12.37
CA ASP A 39 -25.20 3.13 12.48
C ASP A 39 -25.50 2.41 11.14
N ASP A 40 -26.08 3.12 10.18
CA ASP A 40 -26.49 2.58 8.87
C ASP A 40 -25.58 2.98 7.70
N LYS A 41 -24.48 3.69 7.95
CA LYS A 41 -23.56 4.10 6.89
C LYS A 41 -22.86 2.88 6.28
N LYS A 42 -23.06 2.66 4.98
CA LYS A 42 -22.46 1.58 4.21
C LYS A 42 -21.77 2.12 2.96
N ILE A 43 -20.81 1.36 2.46
CA ILE A 43 -20.21 1.57 1.14
C ILE A 43 -20.43 0.34 0.26
N LEU A 44 -20.53 0.57 -1.05
CA LEU A 44 -20.55 -0.46 -2.07
C LEU A 44 -19.12 -0.83 -2.46
N LEU A 45 -18.83 -2.12 -2.51
CA LEU A 45 -17.57 -2.68 -2.99
C LEU A 45 -17.69 -3.05 -4.47
N ASP A 46 -16.56 -3.32 -5.11
CA ASP A 46 -16.49 -3.65 -6.54
C ASP A 46 -17.29 -4.92 -6.91
N ASP A 47 -17.36 -5.88 -5.99
CA ASP A 47 -18.12 -7.13 -6.14
C ASP A 47 -19.63 -6.99 -5.85
N SER A 48 -20.14 -5.76 -5.83
CA SER A 48 -21.54 -5.42 -5.51
C SER A 48 -21.99 -5.75 -4.08
N HIS A 49 -21.10 -6.21 -3.20
CA HIS A 49 -21.40 -6.33 -1.78
C HIS A 49 -21.32 -4.98 -1.08
N THR A 50 -22.00 -4.85 0.05
CA THR A 50 -21.91 -3.66 0.90
C THR A 50 -21.18 -3.99 2.20
N THR A 51 -20.41 -3.04 2.70
CA THR A 51 -19.76 -3.14 4.02
C THR A 51 -20.09 -1.92 4.87
N LYS A 52 -20.15 -2.13 6.19
CA LYS A 52 -20.44 -1.08 7.17
C LYS A 52 -19.22 -0.18 7.36
N VAL A 53 -19.47 1.12 7.47
CA VAL A 53 -18.48 2.11 7.89
C VAL A 53 -18.59 2.26 9.41
N ALA A 54 -17.53 1.93 10.13
CA ALA A 54 -17.47 2.04 11.59
C ALA A 54 -17.06 3.45 12.06
N GLY A 55 -16.44 4.24 11.18
CA GLY A 55 -16.02 5.60 11.49
C GLY A 55 -15.35 6.30 10.33
N VAL A 56 -15.04 7.56 10.55
CA VAL A 56 -14.34 8.44 9.61
C VAL A 56 -13.28 9.22 10.35
N GLY A 57 -12.14 9.47 9.70
CA GLY A 57 -11.12 10.33 10.25
C GLY A 57 -9.90 10.46 9.35
N ASP A 58 -8.88 11.15 9.83
CA ASP A 58 -7.67 11.43 9.06
C ASP A 58 -6.55 10.46 9.41
N ILE A 59 -5.67 10.21 8.45
CA ILE A 59 -4.50 9.33 8.59
C ILE A 59 -3.29 10.02 7.98
N ASP A 60 -2.16 9.94 8.68
CA ASP A 60 -0.87 10.44 8.18
C ASP A 60 -0.02 9.28 7.65
N LEU A 61 0.20 9.26 6.34
CA LEU A 61 1.16 8.36 5.71
C LEU A 61 2.54 9.03 5.75
N LYS A 62 3.44 8.47 6.55
CA LYS A 62 4.84 8.88 6.61
C LYS A 62 5.68 8.17 5.55
N PHE A 63 6.23 8.93 4.62
CA PHE A 63 7.22 8.47 3.65
C PHE A 63 8.64 8.73 4.17
N THR A 64 9.62 8.16 3.47
CA THR A 64 11.05 8.41 3.73
C THR A 64 11.38 9.91 3.75
N PHE A 65 12.44 10.26 4.48
CA PHE A 65 12.85 11.65 4.69
C PHE A 65 11.78 12.50 5.40
N SER A 66 11.00 11.88 6.29
CA SER A 66 10.00 12.55 7.14
C SER A 66 8.90 13.29 6.36
N ARG A 67 8.63 12.89 5.11
CA ARG A 67 7.55 13.49 4.31
C ARG A 67 6.22 12.87 4.73
N ILE A 68 5.21 13.71 4.98
CA ILE A 68 3.91 13.25 5.46
C ILE A 68 2.84 13.59 4.43
N LEU A 69 2.05 12.59 4.06
CA LEU A 69 0.82 12.74 3.28
C LEU A 69 -0.36 12.47 4.20
N THR A 70 -1.14 13.51 4.49
CA THR A 70 -2.39 13.36 5.23
C THR A 70 -3.52 12.98 4.28
N LEU A 71 -4.08 11.79 4.48
CA LEU A 71 -5.35 11.38 3.90
C LEU A 71 -6.46 11.92 4.77
N ARG A 72 -7.41 12.64 4.15
CA ARG A 72 -8.56 13.21 4.84
C ARG A 72 -9.80 12.36 4.64
N ASP A 73 -10.68 12.37 5.63
CA ASP A 73 -11.97 11.67 5.60
C ASP A 73 -11.82 10.18 5.22
N VAL A 74 -10.82 9.49 5.73
CA VAL A 74 -10.67 8.05 5.51
C VAL A 74 -11.83 7.30 6.13
N LEU A 75 -12.43 6.35 5.40
CA LEU A 75 -13.49 5.50 5.92
C LEU A 75 -12.88 4.30 6.64
N HIS A 76 -13.29 4.05 7.87
CA HIS A 76 -12.93 2.86 8.62
C HIS A 76 -13.92 1.73 8.35
N THR A 77 -13.47 0.65 7.74
CA THR A 77 -14.27 -0.54 7.42
C THR A 77 -13.53 -1.82 7.84
N PRO A 78 -13.76 -2.36 9.06
CA PRO A 78 -13.00 -3.51 9.57
C PRO A 78 -13.04 -4.77 8.71
N GLN A 79 -14.05 -4.89 7.82
CA GLN A 79 -14.26 -6.05 6.96
C GLN A 79 -13.46 -5.99 5.64
N ILE A 80 -12.83 -4.86 5.31
CA ILE A 80 -11.98 -4.78 4.12
C ILE A 80 -10.60 -5.37 4.40
N ARG A 81 -9.98 -5.98 3.39
CA ARG A 81 -8.69 -6.68 3.56
C ARG A 81 -7.46 -5.80 3.32
N LYS A 82 -7.59 -4.76 2.50
CA LYS A 82 -6.49 -3.86 2.10
C LYS A 82 -6.88 -2.41 2.39
N ASN A 83 -5.93 -1.60 2.83
CA ASN A 83 -6.12 -0.17 2.96
C ASN A 83 -6.00 0.49 1.58
N LEU A 84 -6.97 1.29 1.18
CA LEU A 84 -7.00 1.86 -0.16
C LEU A 84 -6.78 3.36 -0.12
N VAL A 85 -5.88 3.84 -0.96
CA VAL A 85 -5.72 5.26 -1.28
C VAL A 85 -6.39 5.53 -2.61
N SER A 86 -7.52 6.25 -2.58
CA SER A 86 -8.17 6.73 -3.79
C SER A 86 -7.24 7.65 -4.59
N SER A 87 -6.83 7.19 -5.78
CA SER A 87 -6.07 8.02 -6.73
C SER A 87 -6.88 9.24 -7.17
N TYR A 88 -8.20 9.11 -7.26
CA TYR A 88 -9.08 10.22 -7.61
C TYR A 88 -9.01 11.35 -6.56
N LEU A 89 -9.06 11.01 -5.26
CA LEU A 89 -8.98 12.00 -4.18
C LEU A 89 -7.60 12.64 -4.08
N LEU A 90 -6.52 11.89 -4.35
CA LEU A 90 -5.18 12.47 -4.45
C LEU A 90 -5.11 13.53 -5.55
N ASN A 91 -5.62 13.24 -6.75
CA ASN A 91 -5.65 14.21 -7.85
C ASN A 91 -6.49 15.44 -7.51
N LYS A 92 -7.63 15.27 -6.83
CA LYS A 92 -8.46 16.38 -6.33
C LYS A 92 -7.76 17.26 -5.29
N ALA A 93 -6.76 16.73 -4.59
CA ALA A 93 -5.93 17.45 -3.64
C ALA A 93 -4.60 17.96 -4.25
N ASP A 94 -4.55 18.08 -5.58
CA ASP A 94 -3.42 18.58 -6.39
C ASP A 94 -2.15 17.71 -6.32
N PHE A 95 -2.29 16.44 -5.93
CA PHE A 95 -1.20 15.48 -6.09
C PHE A 95 -1.20 14.95 -7.52
N LYS A 96 -0.02 14.93 -8.13
CA LYS A 96 0.23 14.27 -9.40
C LYS A 96 0.78 12.87 -9.14
N GLN A 97 0.13 11.89 -9.75
CA GLN A 97 0.55 10.49 -9.75
C GLN A 97 1.14 10.17 -11.12
N THR A 98 2.35 9.60 -11.14
CA THR A 98 2.99 9.14 -12.38
C THR A 98 3.36 7.68 -12.21
N ILE A 99 2.95 6.86 -13.17
CA ILE A 99 3.40 5.48 -13.29
C ILE A 99 4.43 5.46 -14.41
N ASP A 100 5.65 5.05 -14.07
CA ASP A 100 6.72 4.84 -15.04
C ASP A 100 7.30 3.45 -14.83
N SER A 101 7.09 2.57 -15.81
CA SER A 101 7.44 1.16 -15.72
C SER A 101 6.78 0.50 -14.50
N ASN A 102 7.56 0.04 -13.52
CA ASN A 102 7.07 -0.53 -12.27
C ASN A 102 7.03 0.47 -11.11
N GLN A 103 7.34 1.74 -11.33
CA GLN A 103 7.36 2.78 -10.30
C GLN A 103 6.06 3.56 -10.28
N TYR A 104 5.56 3.82 -9.07
CA TYR A 104 4.48 4.74 -8.81
C TYR A 104 5.01 5.91 -7.97
N VAL A 105 4.87 7.12 -8.51
CA VAL A 105 5.45 8.34 -7.94
C VAL A 105 4.35 9.34 -7.64
N ILE A 106 4.34 9.86 -6.41
CA ILE A 106 3.47 10.95 -5.98
C ILE A 106 4.31 12.23 -5.89
N THR A 107 3.82 13.30 -6.50
CA THR A 107 4.37 14.66 -6.38
C THR A 107 3.27 15.66 -6.07
N LYS A 108 3.60 16.80 -5.46
CA LYS A 108 2.70 17.94 -5.28
C LYS A 108 3.47 19.22 -5.58
N ASN A 109 2.93 20.08 -6.45
CA ASN A 109 3.63 21.30 -6.90
C ASN A 109 5.05 21.01 -7.42
N ASN A 110 5.23 19.93 -8.16
CA ASN A 110 6.53 19.40 -8.63
C ASN A 110 7.52 18.99 -7.52
N VAL A 111 7.10 19.00 -6.26
CA VAL A 111 7.87 18.47 -5.14
C VAL A 111 7.53 16.99 -4.96
N PHE A 112 8.56 16.16 -4.90
CA PHE A 112 8.41 14.73 -4.60
C PHE A 112 7.68 14.51 -3.26
N VAL A 113 6.85 13.48 -3.14
CA VAL A 113 6.18 13.14 -1.86
C VAL A 113 6.58 11.74 -1.45
N GLY A 114 6.43 10.80 -2.38
CA GLY A 114 6.77 9.40 -2.17
C GLY A 114 6.85 8.66 -3.49
N LYS A 115 7.56 7.52 -3.47
CA LYS A 115 7.53 6.54 -4.55
C LYS A 115 7.51 5.15 -3.98
N ASP A 116 6.97 4.24 -4.76
CA ASP A 116 7.07 2.82 -4.51
C ASP A 116 7.01 2.03 -5.83
N TYR A 117 7.04 0.71 -5.71
CA TYR A 117 7.02 -0.22 -6.82
C TYR A 117 5.74 -1.08 -6.80
N ALA A 118 5.35 -1.56 -7.97
CA ALA A 118 4.28 -2.53 -8.09
C ALA A 118 4.61 -3.82 -7.30
N CYS A 119 3.64 -4.32 -6.53
CA CYS A 119 3.67 -5.57 -5.79
C CYS A 119 2.29 -6.23 -5.90
N ASP A 120 2.25 -7.50 -6.28
CA ASP A 120 1.00 -8.29 -6.42
C ASP A 120 -0.07 -7.61 -7.28
N GLY A 121 0.36 -7.04 -8.43
CA GLY A 121 -0.53 -6.38 -9.38
C GLY A 121 -1.02 -4.99 -8.97
N MET A 122 -0.59 -4.45 -7.82
CA MET A 122 -0.99 -3.13 -7.32
C MET A 122 0.22 -2.28 -6.90
N PHE A 123 0.03 -0.96 -6.84
CA PHE A 123 1.07 -0.06 -6.32
C PHE A 123 0.88 0.14 -4.81
N ASN A 124 1.81 -0.39 -4.02
CA ASN A 124 1.87 -0.12 -2.59
C ASN A 124 2.43 1.29 -2.35
N LEU A 125 2.14 1.89 -1.20
CA LEU A 125 2.76 3.09 -0.70
C LEU A 125 3.51 2.64 0.54
N ASN A 126 4.82 2.38 0.42
CA ASN A 126 5.66 1.95 1.53
C ASN A 126 5.75 3.08 2.57
N VAL A 127 4.86 3.02 3.56
CA VAL A 127 4.77 3.96 4.66
C VAL A 127 5.65 3.48 5.80
N GLU A 128 6.46 4.37 6.39
CA GLU A 128 7.15 4.12 7.65
C GLU A 128 6.11 3.89 8.75
N MET A 129 5.91 2.63 9.14
CA MET A 129 4.96 2.27 10.18
C MET A 129 5.48 2.70 11.55
N ASN A 130 4.74 3.57 12.26
CA ASN A 130 5.04 3.94 13.65
C ASN A 130 4.52 2.90 14.64
N LYS A 131 4.64 1.60 14.35
CA LYS A 131 4.46 0.62 15.42
C LYS A 131 5.77 0.54 16.18
N ILE A 132 5.77 1.06 17.41
CA ILE A 132 6.83 0.78 18.39
C ILE A 132 6.82 -0.74 18.61
N SER A 133 7.62 -1.44 17.82
CA SER A 133 7.96 -2.83 18.05
C SER A 133 9.46 -2.93 17.82
N ASN A 134 10.16 -3.30 18.88
CA ASN A 134 11.59 -3.49 18.90
C ASN A 134 12.03 -4.39 17.72
N ASN A 135 13.02 -3.92 16.96
CA ASN A 135 13.88 -4.72 16.08
C ASN A 135 13.21 -5.58 14.99
N TYR A 136 12.47 -4.98 14.06
CA TYR A 136 12.36 -5.55 12.71
C TYR A 136 12.79 -4.53 11.66
N VAL A 137 14.05 -4.66 11.24
CA VAL A 137 14.58 -4.06 10.01
C VAL A 137 13.65 -4.48 8.88
N TYR A 138 12.97 -3.50 8.28
CA TYR A 138 12.13 -3.58 7.07
C TYR A 138 12.28 -4.89 6.29
N ILE A 139 11.46 -5.90 6.65
CA ILE A 139 11.35 -7.12 5.86
C ILE A 139 10.50 -6.76 4.65
N ALA A 140 11.16 -6.18 3.65
CA ALA A 140 10.62 -6.12 2.30
C ALA A 140 10.52 -7.56 1.78
N SER A 141 9.34 -8.16 1.83
CA SER A 141 9.08 -9.48 1.23
C SER A 141 8.96 -9.41 -0.30
N CYS A 142 8.99 -8.21 -0.88
CA CYS A 142 8.91 -8.03 -2.33
C CYS A 142 10.26 -8.30 -3.02
N ILE A 143 10.30 -9.32 -3.87
CA ILE A 143 11.48 -9.70 -4.66
C ILE A 143 11.92 -8.61 -5.64
N HIS A 144 10.99 -7.77 -6.12
CA HIS A 144 11.31 -6.66 -7.01
C HIS A 144 12.11 -5.58 -6.28
N LEU A 145 11.83 -5.33 -5.00
CA LEU A 145 12.62 -4.39 -4.19
C LEU A 145 14.04 -4.91 -3.96
N TRP A 146 14.20 -6.21 -3.70
CA TRP A 146 15.54 -6.81 -3.58
C TRP A 146 16.31 -6.82 -4.90
N HIS A 147 15.63 -7.11 -6.02
CA HIS A 147 16.25 -7.05 -7.34
C HIS A 147 16.75 -5.64 -7.68
N ALA A 148 15.94 -4.61 -7.40
CA ALA A 148 16.32 -3.21 -7.60
C ALA A 148 17.47 -2.76 -6.68
N ARG A 149 17.48 -3.20 -5.41
CA ARG A 149 18.54 -2.87 -4.44
C ARG A 149 19.87 -3.54 -4.76
N LEU A 150 19.83 -4.80 -5.19
CA LEU A 150 21.03 -5.61 -5.39
C LEU A 150 21.60 -5.51 -6.80
N CYS A 151 20.84 -4.95 -7.77
CA CYS A 151 21.19 -4.63 -9.15
C CYS A 151 22.03 -5.70 -9.89
N HIS A 152 21.51 -6.26 -10.99
CA HIS A 152 22.15 -7.35 -11.76
C HIS A 152 22.23 -8.71 -11.05
N VAL A 153 21.72 -8.84 -9.83
CA VAL A 153 21.58 -10.13 -9.17
C VAL A 153 20.42 -10.89 -9.78
N ASN A 154 20.73 -12.05 -10.37
CA ASN A 154 19.74 -12.93 -10.94
C ASN A 154 18.71 -13.33 -9.88
N SER A 155 17.46 -13.16 -10.22
CA SER A 155 16.27 -13.89 -9.77
C SER A 155 16.53 -15.20 -8.99
N LYS A 156 17.28 -16.14 -9.57
CA LYS A 156 17.64 -17.43 -8.97
C LYS A 156 18.55 -17.30 -7.74
N TYR A 157 19.47 -16.34 -7.78
CA TYR A 157 20.39 -16.04 -6.69
C TYR A 157 19.67 -15.38 -5.51
N LEU A 158 18.69 -14.50 -5.75
CA LEU A 158 17.82 -13.95 -4.70
C LEU A 158 17.06 -15.05 -3.94
N LYS A 159 16.51 -16.04 -4.68
CA LYS A 159 15.85 -17.22 -4.07
C LYS A 159 16.82 -18.07 -3.27
N ASN A 160 18.03 -18.29 -3.77
CA ASN A 160 19.03 -19.03 -3.02
C ASN A 160 19.38 -18.32 -1.71
N MET A 161 19.61 -17.00 -1.74
CA MET A 161 19.85 -16.19 -0.54
C MET A 161 18.68 -16.25 0.45
N SER A 162 17.45 -16.28 -0.06
CA SER A 162 16.25 -16.49 0.76
C SER A 162 16.22 -17.88 1.41
N ASN A 163 16.51 -18.93 0.63
CA ASN A 163 16.53 -20.32 1.11
C ASN A 163 17.63 -20.59 2.15
N VAL A 164 18.77 -19.91 2.05
CA VAL A 164 19.85 -20.00 3.05
C VAL A 164 19.67 -19.04 4.23
N GLY A 165 18.52 -18.35 4.32
CA GLY A 165 18.17 -17.45 5.43
C GLY A 165 18.91 -16.11 5.43
N LEU A 166 19.63 -15.77 4.35
CA LEU A 166 20.26 -14.46 4.18
C LEU A 166 19.25 -13.38 3.76
N LEU A 167 18.12 -13.78 3.18
CA LEU A 167 16.97 -12.92 2.89
C LEU A 167 15.69 -13.52 3.50
N PRO A 168 14.66 -12.70 3.77
CA PRO A 168 13.31 -13.17 4.09
C PRO A 168 12.78 -14.13 3.01
N LYS A 169 11.80 -14.99 3.31
CA LYS A 169 11.16 -15.85 2.31
C LYS A 169 10.55 -15.02 1.18
N LEU A 170 11.01 -15.22 -0.05
CA LEU A 170 10.54 -14.50 -1.25
C LEU A 170 9.60 -15.40 -2.07
N GLU A 171 8.42 -14.90 -2.46
CA GLU A 171 7.47 -15.65 -3.28
C GLU A 171 7.76 -15.55 -4.79
N ASN A 172 7.35 -16.59 -5.52
CA ASN A 172 7.78 -16.88 -6.89
C ASN A 172 6.90 -16.19 -7.95
N VAL A 173 7.24 -14.98 -8.39
CA VAL A 173 6.81 -14.49 -9.72
C VAL A 173 7.95 -13.72 -10.39
N PHE A 174 8.40 -14.22 -11.54
CA PHE A 174 9.30 -13.49 -12.44
C PHE A 174 8.63 -13.38 -13.81
N GLU A 175 8.49 -12.18 -14.32
CA GLU A 175 8.61 -11.97 -15.76
C GLU A 175 10.08 -11.68 -16.05
N LYS A 176 10.62 -12.31 -17.11
CA LYS A 176 11.98 -12.04 -17.58
C LYS A 176 12.02 -10.60 -18.11
N CYS A 177 13.06 -9.85 -17.77
CA CYS A 177 13.49 -8.71 -18.60
C CYS A 177 13.93 -9.21 -19.98
#